data_AF-Q97IE5-F1
#
_entry.id   AF-Q97IE5-F1
#
_cell.length_a   1.000
_cell.length_b   1.000
_cell.length_c   1.000
_cell.angle_alpha   90.00
_cell.angle_beta   90.00
_cell.angle_gamma   90.00
#
_symmetry.space_group_name_H-M   'P 1'
#
loop_
_entity.id
_entity.type
_entity.pdbx_description
1 polymer ?
#
loop_
_entity_poly.entity_id
_entity_poly.type
_entity_poly.pdbx_seq_one_letter_code
_entity_poly.pdbx_strand_id
1 'polypeptide(L)'
;MTSKPVITFANPIKDDDGNTLGVVGKTIFVDYFSKRFDSFKYMGNSTKLLSLNAAIEASRLGEEGKGFGVVASEIKKLSNNVETQIVNIGEIVAQINEKIVNMKDKMTSLNRDYKD
;
A
#
# COMPACT_ATOMS: atom_id res chain seq x y z
N MET A 1 7.32 1.30 -16.40
CA MET A 1 8.32 1.28 -15.30
C MET A 1 8.11 0.01 -14.49
N THR A 2 9.01 -0.95 -14.62
CA THR A 2 9.01 -2.22 -13.88
C THR A 2 9.56 -1.97 -12.48
N SER A 3 8.77 -2.31 -11.46
CA SER A 3 9.13 -2.15 -10.04
C SER A 3 10.39 -2.96 -9.74
N LYS A 4 11.40 -2.35 -9.09
CA LYS A 4 12.61 -3.10 -8.73
C LYS A 4 12.27 -4.09 -7.61
N PRO A 5 12.74 -5.34 -7.72
CA PRO A 5 12.56 -6.33 -6.65
C PRO A 5 13.30 -5.90 -5.39
N VAL A 6 12.65 -6.01 -4.22
CA VAL A 6 13.29 -5.63 -2.94
C VAL A 6 14.09 -6.82 -2.39
N ILE A 7 13.54 -8.03 -2.45
CA ILE A 7 14.25 -9.28 -2.18
C ILE A 7 13.87 -10.32 -3.25
N THR A 8 14.86 -11.07 -3.70
CA THR A 8 14.67 -12.32 -4.46
C THR A 8 15.17 -13.48 -3.60
N PHE A 9 14.26 -14.34 -3.16
CA PHE A 9 14.62 -15.60 -2.49
C PHE A 9 14.92 -16.64 -3.55
N ALA A 10 16.14 -17.14 -3.57
CA ALA A 10 16.61 -18.13 -4.51
C ALA A 10 16.68 -19.50 -3.82
N ASN A 11 15.97 -20.50 -4.34
CA ASN A 11 16.11 -21.89 -3.91
C ASN A 11 16.78 -22.70 -5.02
N PRO A 12 17.94 -23.35 -4.77
CA PRO A 12 18.59 -24.16 -5.78
C PRO A 12 17.74 -25.42 -6.05
N ILE A 13 17.46 -25.68 -7.32
CA ILE A 13 16.97 -26.97 -7.79
C ILE A 13 18.19 -27.87 -7.88
N LYS A 14 18.15 -29.03 -7.23
CA LYS A 14 19.22 -30.02 -7.28
C LYS A 14 18.77 -31.25 -8.07
N ASP A 15 19.70 -31.94 -8.71
CA ASP A 15 19.49 -33.30 -9.22
C ASP A 15 19.58 -34.34 -8.09
N ASP A 16 19.39 -35.61 -8.43
CA ASP A 16 19.45 -36.74 -7.49
C ASP A 16 20.85 -36.93 -6.88
N ASP A 17 21.90 -36.40 -7.54
CA ASP A 17 23.29 -36.40 -7.08
C ASP A 17 23.63 -35.17 -6.22
N GLY A 18 22.68 -34.25 -6.03
CA GLY A 18 22.83 -33.03 -5.23
C GLY A 18 23.47 -31.85 -5.96
N ASN A 19 23.76 -31.96 -7.26
CA ASN A 19 24.28 -30.87 -8.08
C ASN A 19 23.17 -29.86 -8.41
N THR A 20 23.51 -28.57 -8.43
CA THR A 20 22.52 -27.52 -8.71
C THR A 20 22.20 -27.45 -10.21
N LEU A 21 21.00 -27.84 -10.59
CA LEU A 21 20.45 -27.76 -11.95
C LEU A 21 19.97 -26.35 -12.31
N GLY A 22 19.58 -25.56 -11.33
CA GLY A 22 19.05 -24.21 -11.54
C GLY A 22 18.65 -23.54 -10.24
N VAL A 23 18.11 -22.32 -10.32
CA VAL A 23 17.67 -21.56 -9.15
C VAL A 23 16.27 -21.01 -9.40
N VAL A 24 15.33 -21.30 -8.50
CA VAL A 24 13.99 -20.69 -8.53
C VAL A 24 14.00 -19.46 -7.63
N GLY A 25 13.76 -18.29 -8.23
CA GLY A 25 13.63 -17.03 -7.53
C GLY A 25 12.16 -16.70 -7.21
N LYS A 26 11.82 -16.44 -5.95
CA LYS A 26 10.58 -15.74 -5.56
C LYS A 26 10.88 -14.30 -5.21
N THR A 27 10.22 -13.38 -5.90
CA THR A 27 10.52 -11.95 -5.85
C THR A 27 9.44 -11.18 -5.10
N ILE A 28 9.82 -10.33 -4.14
CA ILE A 28 8.91 -9.42 -3.43
C ILE A 28 8.99 -8.02 -4.04
N PHE A 29 7.86 -7.49 -4.48
CA PHE A 29 7.70 -6.11 -4.98
C PHE A 29 6.85 -5.28 -4.01
N VAL A 30 7.37 -4.15 -3.53
CA VAL A 30 6.64 -3.26 -2.60
C VAL A 30 5.79 -2.22 -3.34
N ASP A 31 6.14 -1.89 -4.59
CA ASP A 31 5.47 -0.87 -5.43
C ASP A 31 4.00 -1.20 -5.78
N TYR A 32 3.62 -2.48 -5.68
CA TYR A 32 2.22 -2.90 -5.87
C TYR A 32 1.27 -2.21 -4.89
N PHE A 33 1.70 -2.06 -3.64
CA PHE A 33 0.88 -1.44 -2.59
C PHE A 33 0.79 0.08 -2.77
N SER A 34 1.90 0.74 -3.13
CA SER A 34 1.94 2.19 -3.34
C SER A 34 0.90 2.66 -4.35
N LYS A 35 0.85 2.03 -5.54
CA LYS A 35 -0.12 2.39 -6.60
C LYS A 35 -1.57 2.20 -6.16
N ARG A 36 -1.85 1.17 -5.35
CA ARG A 36 -3.21 0.92 -4.86
C ARG A 36 -3.64 1.98 -3.85
N PHE A 37 -2.73 2.42 -2.99
CA PHE A 37 -3.02 3.51 -2.04
C PHE A 37 -3.22 4.86 -2.72
N ASP A 38 -2.50 5.15 -3.79
CA ASP A 38 -2.74 6.38 -4.57
C ASP A 38 -4.15 6.40 -5.17
N SER A 39 -4.63 5.26 -5.67
CA SER A 39 -6.01 5.11 -6.12
C SER A 39 -7.02 5.33 -4.99
N PHE A 40 -6.75 4.84 -3.78
CA PHE A 40 -7.62 5.08 -2.62
C PHE A 40 -7.60 6.54 -2.15
N LYS A 41 -6.44 7.23 -2.19
CA LYS A 41 -6.36 8.67 -1.93
C LYS A 41 -7.22 9.46 -2.91
N TYR A 42 -7.17 9.10 -4.19
CA TYR A 42 -8.01 9.71 -5.22
C TYR A 42 -9.50 9.49 -4.95
N MET A 43 -9.89 8.29 -4.54
CA MET A 43 -11.27 7.97 -4.17
C MET A 43 -11.73 8.80 -2.96
N GLY A 44 -10.91 8.89 -1.90
CA GLY A 44 -11.20 9.73 -0.73
C GLY A 44 -11.41 11.20 -1.10
N ASN A 45 -10.48 11.79 -1.86
CA ASN A 45 -10.64 13.18 -2.32
C ASN A 45 -11.91 13.39 -3.17
N SER A 46 -12.22 12.45 -4.06
CA SER A 46 -13.43 12.51 -4.89
C SER A 46 -14.71 12.41 -4.05
N THR A 47 -14.75 11.50 -3.07
CA THR A 47 -15.88 11.36 -2.13
C THR A 47 -16.04 12.60 -1.27
N LYS A 48 -14.93 13.21 -0.82
CA LYS A 48 -14.93 14.47 -0.08
C LYS A 48 -15.52 15.61 -0.88
N LEU A 49 -15.13 15.76 -2.15
CA LEU A 49 -15.70 16.77 -3.05
C LEU A 49 -17.19 16.52 -3.31
N LEU A 50 -17.59 15.27 -3.53
CA LEU A 50 -19.00 14.92 -3.72
C LEU A 50 -19.84 15.25 -2.47
N SER A 51 -19.31 14.93 -1.28
CA SER A 51 -19.97 15.26 -0.01
C SER A 51 -20.10 16.77 0.21
N LEU A 52 -19.12 17.55 -0.24
CA LEU A 52 -19.17 19.01 -0.17
C LEU A 52 -20.26 19.57 -1.09
N ASN A 53 -20.33 19.08 -2.34
CA ASN A 53 -21.38 19.50 -3.27
C ASN A 53 -22.78 19.13 -2.75
N ALA A 54 -22.93 17.95 -2.16
CA ALA A 54 -24.19 17.54 -1.52
C ALA A 54 -24.55 18.44 -0.32
N ALA A 55 -23.56 18.85 0.48
CA ALA A 55 -23.78 19.77 1.60
C ALA A 55 -24.18 21.19 1.15
N ILE A 56 -23.61 21.68 0.05
CA ILE A 56 -23.97 22.97 -0.56
C ILE A 56 -25.41 22.91 -1.07
N GLU A 57 -25.78 21.86 -1.79
CA GLU A 57 -27.12 21.69 -2.34
C GLU A 57 -28.17 21.52 -1.24
N ALA A 58 -27.84 20.76 -0.19
CA ALA A 58 -28.64 20.65 1.02
C ALA A 58 -28.87 22.02 1.69
N SER A 59 -27.84 22.87 1.74
CA SER A 59 -27.98 24.22 2.29
C SER A 59 -28.86 25.11 1.40
N ARG A 60 -28.80 24.92 0.07
CA ARG A 60 -29.61 25.65 -0.92
C ARG A 60 -31.11 25.35 -0.80
N LEU A 61 -31.47 24.11 -0.47
CA LEU A 61 -32.86 23.66 -0.28
C LEU A 61 -33.45 24.05 1.09
N GLY A 62 -32.67 24.71 1.96
CA GLY A 62 -33.15 25.22 3.24
C GLY A 62 -33.65 24.10 4.17
N GLU A 63 -34.90 24.19 4.62
CA GLU A 63 -35.48 23.17 5.52
C GLU A 63 -35.57 21.78 4.88
N GLU A 64 -35.92 21.69 3.59
CA GLU A 64 -36.06 20.41 2.88
C GLU A 64 -34.70 19.69 2.73
N GLY A 65 -33.60 20.44 2.73
CA GLY A 65 -32.25 19.90 2.60
C GLY A 65 -31.59 19.49 3.92
N LYS A 66 -32.17 19.79 5.09
CA LYS A 66 -31.54 19.52 6.40
C LYS A 66 -31.10 18.06 6.58
N GLY A 67 -31.95 17.11 6.19
CA GLY A 67 -31.63 15.68 6.27
C GLY A 67 -30.44 15.28 5.38
N PHE A 68 -30.42 15.78 4.14
CA PHE A 68 -29.30 15.56 3.22
C PHE A 68 -28.01 16.22 3.68
N GLY A 69 -28.09 17.38 4.36
CA GLY A 69 -26.95 18.07 4.94
C GLY A 69 -26.26 17.25 6.03
N VAL A 70 -27.03 16.56 6.87
CA VAL A 70 -26.50 15.65 7.90
C VAL A 70 -25.77 14.48 7.24
N VAL A 71 -26.38 13.83 6.25
CA VAL A 71 -25.77 12.71 5.51
C VAL A 71 -24.47 13.16 4.82
N ALA A 72 -24.48 14.32 4.15
CA ALA A 72 -23.30 14.87 3.50
C ALA A 72 -22.15 15.13 4.49
N SER A 73 -22.46 15.64 5.69
CA SER A 73 -21.49 15.84 6.76
C SER A 73 -20.87 14.53 7.24
N GLU A 74 -21.68 13.47 7.41
CA GLU A 74 -21.17 12.15 7.81
C GLU A 74 -20.32 11.50 6.73
N ILE A 75 -20.69 11.63 5.44
CA ILE A 75 -19.85 11.16 4.32
C ILE A 75 -18.50 11.89 4.33
N LYS A 76 -18.48 13.21 4.57
CA LYS A 76 -17.24 13.99 4.66
C LYS A 76 -16.34 13.48 5.79
N LYS A 77 -16.92 13.23 6.98
CA LYS A 77 -16.19 12.68 8.13
C LYS A 77 -15.61 11.29 7.82
N LEU A 78 -16.41 10.42 7.22
CA LEU A 78 -15.97 9.07 6.81
C LEU A 78 -14.83 9.16 5.80
N SER A 79 -14.94 10.05 4.81
CA SER A 79 -13.90 10.26 3.80
C SER A 79 -12.58 10.72 4.42
N ASN A 80 -12.62 11.64 5.39
CA ASN A 80 -11.43 12.07 6.12
C ASN A 80 -10.82 10.91 6.94
N ASN A 81 -11.66 10.08 7.57
CA ASN A 81 -11.17 8.90 8.30
C ASN A 81 -10.46 7.92 7.36
N VAL A 82 -11.04 7.66 6.19
CA VAL A 82 -10.43 6.83 5.13
C VAL A 82 -9.07 7.40 4.70
N GLU A 83 -8.97 8.72 4.48
CA GLU A 83 -7.68 9.38 4.18
C GLU A 83 -6.63 9.11 5.28
N THR A 84 -7.00 9.25 6.55
CA THR A 84 -6.10 8.95 7.67
C THR A 84 -5.67 7.48 7.70
N GLN A 85 -6.59 6.54 7.49
CA GLN A 85 -6.25 5.12 7.45
C GLN A 85 -5.30 4.79 6.30
N ILE A 86 -5.48 5.40 5.13
CA ILE A 86 -4.57 5.20 3.99
C ILE A 86 -3.16 5.70 4.32
N VAL A 87 -3.02 6.82 5.02
CA VAL A 87 -1.71 7.32 5.49
C VAL A 87 -1.05 6.31 6.42
N ASN A 88 -1.78 5.83 7.44
CA ASN A 88 -1.27 4.85 8.39
C ASN A 88 -0.82 3.54 7.70
N ILE A 89 -1.60 3.04 6.74
CA ILE A 89 -1.22 1.84 6.00
C ILE A 89 0.03 2.12 5.14
N GLY A 90 0.15 3.31 4.55
CA GLY A 90 1.36 3.74 3.85
C GLY A 90 2.60 3.69 4.72
N GLU A 91 2.51 4.12 5.98
CA GLU A 91 3.59 4.03 6.96
C GLU A 91 3.94 2.58 7.31
N ILE A 92 2.94 1.73 7.53
CA ILE A 92 3.16 0.29 7.79
C ILE A 92 3.90 -0.35 6.61
N VAL A 93 3.50 -0.04 5.37
CA VAL A 93 4.18 -0.56 4.17
C VAL A 93 5.62 -0.04 4.06
N ALA A 94 5.88 1.21 4.44
CA ALA A 94 7.23 1.75 4.50
C ALA A 94 8.10 0.99 5.53
N GLN A 95 7.56 0.72 6.72
CA GLN A 95 8.25 -0.07 7.76
C GLN A 95 8.52 -1.51 7.32
N ILE A 96 7.56 -2.14 6.63
CA ILE A 96 7.75 -3.47 6.03
C ILE A 96 8.89 -3.43 5.02
N ASN A 97 8.93 -2.42 4.15
CA ASN A 97 9.99 -2.24 3.17
C ASN A 97 11.36 -2.09 3.85
N GLU A 98 11.46 -1.27 4.89
CA GLU A 98 12.68 -1.09 5.66
C GLU A 98 13.15 -2.41 6.29
N LYS A 99 12.26 -3.16 6.95
CA LYS A 99 12.57 -4.47 7.53
C LYS A 99 13.05 -5.47 6.48
N ILE A 100 12.44 -5.44 5.29
CA ILE A 100 12.86 -6.26 4.15
C ILE A 100 14.27 -5.85 3.69
N VAL A 101 14.58 -4.56 3.53
CA VAL A 101 15.92 -4.09 3.17
C VAL A 101 16.96 -4.51 4.22
N ASN A 102 16.67 -4.31 5.50
CA ASN A 102 17.58 -4.71 6.59
C ASN A 102 17.82 -6.22 6.60
N MET A 103 16.79 -7.02 6.32
CA MET A 103 16.90 -8.47 6.20
C MET A 103 17.77 -8.87 5.00
N LYS A 104 17.62 -8.20 3.86
CA LYS A 104 18.48 -8.41 2.67
C LYS A 104 19.95 -8.16 2.99
N ASP A 105 20.25 -7.05 3.66
CA ASP A 105 21.62 -6.66 3.98
C ASP A 105 22.25 -7.68 4.94
N LYS A 106 21.49 -8.11 5.95
CA LYS A 106 21.94 -9.14 6.91
C LYS A 106 22.13 -10.52 6.28
N MET A 107 21.28 -10.88 5.32
CA MET A 107 21.42 -12.15 4.58
C MET A 107 22.62 -12.10 3.62
N THR A 108 22.91 -10.94 3.05
CA THR A 108 24.08 -10.73 2.19
C THR A 108 25.39 -10.77 2.98
N SER A 109 25.42 -10.20 4.20
CA SER A 109 26.58 -10.29 5.08
C SER A 109 26.81 -11.74 5.56
N LEU A 110 25.77 -12.43 6.02
CA LEU A 110 25.87 -13.85 6.42
C LEU A 110 26.42 -14.73 5.29
N ASN A 111 25.93 -14.56 4.06
CA ASN A 111 26.42 -15.35 2.93
C ASN A 111 27.89 -15.03 2.55
N ARG A 112 28.42 -13.86 2.94
CA ARG A 112 29.82 -13.51 2.77
C ARG A 112 30.69 -14.18 3.84
N ASP A 113 30.23 -14.16 5.09
CA ASP A 113 30.90 -14.79 6.23
C ASP A 113 31.00 -16.33 6.12
N TYR A 114 30.17 -16.97 5.28
CA TYR A 114 30.25 -18.41 4.96
C TYR A 114 31.24 -18.75 3.82
N LYS A 115 31.77 -17.76 3.10
CA LYS A 115 32.71 -17.95 1.98
C LYS A 115 34.18 -17.67 2.31
N ASP A 116 34.44 -17.11 3.50
CA ASP A 116 35.77 -16.96 4.09
C ASP A 116 36.06 -18.14 5.03
#